data_AF-K0ZJS7-F1
#
_entry.id   AF-K0ZJS7-F1
#
_cell.length_a   1.000
_cell.length_b   1.000
_cell.length_c   1.000
_cell.angle_alpha   90.00
_cell.angle_beta   90.00
_cell.angle_gamma   90.00
#
_symmetry.space_group_name_H-M   'P 1'
#
loop_
_entity.id
_entity.type
_entity.pdbx_description
1 polymer ?
#
loop_
_entity_poly.entity_id
_entity_poly.type
_entity_poly.pdbx_seq_one_letter_code
_entity_poly.pdbx_strand_id
1 'polypeptide(L)' 'QLNYSDVGGAVLFGVKAPVVKTHGSSDAKAVYSTIRQIRTMLETDVVAQTAREFSGE' A
#
# COMPACT_ATOMS: atom_id res chain seq x y z
N GLN A 1 20.05 9.56 7.69
CA GLN A 1 18.76 8.90 8.02
C GLN A 1 17.90 8.88 6.78
N LEU A 2 17.47 7.71 6.31
CA LEU A 2 16.49 7.60 5.21
C LEU A 2 15.10 7.81 5.80
N ASN A 3 14.49 8.96 5.48
CA ASN A 3 13.19 9.35 6.00
C ASN A 3 12.10 8.68 5.15
N TYR A 4 11.75 7.43 5.46
CA TYR A 4 10.74 6.64 4.74
C TYR A 4 9.30 7.11 4.95
N SER A 5 9.09 8.11 5.81
CA SER A 5 7.80 8.70 6.16
C SER A 5 7.00 9.22 4.95
N ASP A 6 7.69 9.49 3.83
CA ASP A 6 7.10 10.07 2.61
C ASP A 6 6.61 9.01 1.61
N VAL A 7 7.05 7.76 1.76
CA VAL A 7 6.80 6.68 0.81
C VAL A 7 5.52 5.90 1.15
N GLY A 8 5.10 5.91 2.43
CA GLY A 8 3.90 5.21 2.92
C GLY A 8 4.24 4.09 3.90
N GLY A 9 3.46 3.02 3.89
CA GLY A 9 3.63 1.84 4.75
C GLY A 9 3.98 0.57 3.98
N ALA A 10 4.18 -0.53 4.73
CA ALA A 10 4.45 -1.84 4.15
C ALA A 10 3.17 -2.44 3.57
N VAL A 11 3.18 -2.77 2.28
CA VAL A 11 2.05 -3.39 1.58
C VAL A 11 2.03 -4.89 1.84
N LEU A 12 0.87 -5.42 2.23
CA LEU A 12 0.63 -6.86 2.32
C LEU A 12 0.00 -7.31 1.00
N PHE A 13 0.79 -7.93 0.13
CA PHE A 13 0.30 -8.53 -1.12
C PHE A 13 -0.26 -9.94 -0.90
N GLY A 14 -1.12 -10.40 -1.82
CA GLY A 14 -1.74 -11.73 -1.77
C GLY A 14 -3.07 -11.80 -1.00
N VAL A 15 -3.58 -10.65 -0.52
CA VAL A 15 -4.92 -10.53 0.07
C VAL A 15 -5.90 -9.89 -0.93
N LYS A 16 -7.21 -10.00 -0.66
CA LYS A 16 -8.29 -9.59 -1.59
C LYS A 16 -8.51 -8.08 -1.73
N ALA A 17 -7.76 -7.25 -1.01
CA ALA A 17 -7.91 -5.79 -1.02
C ALA A 17 -6.59 -5.11 -0.60
N PRO A 18 -6.41 -3.79 -0.85
CA PRO A 18 -5.25 -3.07 -0.36
C PRO A 18 -5.17 -3.10 1.18
N VAL A 19 -4.13 -3.75 1.70
CA VAL A 19 -3.82 -3.77 3.13
C VAL A 19 -2.40 -3.25 3.31
N VAL A 20 -2.25 -2.18 4.10
CA VAL A 20 -0.97 -1.53 4.34
C VAL A 20 -0.76 -1.35 5.83
N LYS A 21 0.41 -1.78 6.33
CA LYS A 21 0.84 -1.55 7.69
C LYS A 21 1.68 -0.28 7.77
N THR A 22 1.15 0.76 8.43
CA THR A 22 1.89 1.99 8.75
C THR A 22 3.04 1.67 9.73
N HIS A 23 4.15 2.41 9.62
CA HIS A 23 5.34 2.25 10.45
C HIS A 23 5.03 2.43 11.96
N GLY A 24 5.79 1.78 12.85
CA GLY A 24 5.51 1.81 14.30
C GLY A 24 5.73 3.17 14.97
N SER A 25 6.73 3.93 14.51
CA SER A 25 7.03 5.28 15.01
C SER A 25 6.29 6.39 14.24
N SER A 26 5.14 6.06 13.64
CA SER A 26 4.44 6.96 12.71
C SER A 26 3.95 8.24 13.39
N ASP A 27 4.28 9.37 12.78
CA ASP A 27 3.64 10.66 13.04
C ASP A 27 2.45 10.86 12.08
N ALA A 28 1.79 12.02 12.16
CA ALA A 28 0.67 12.36 11.29
C ALA A 28 1.01 12.28 9.79
N LYS A 29 2.26 12.61 9.41
CA LYS A 29 2.72 12.57 8.01
C LYS A 29 2.78 11.13 7.52
N ALA A 30 3.32 10.21 8.31
CA ALA A 30 3.39 8.80 7.96
C ALA A 30 1.99 8.18 7.75
N VAL A 31 1.02 8.50 8.62
CA VAL A 31 -0.37 8.06 8.46
C VAL A 31 -0.99 8.62 7.17
N TYR A 32 -0.82 9.92 6.92
CA TYR A 32 -1.29 10.56 5.69
C TYR A 32 -0.69 9.90 4.43
N SER A 33 0.63 9.66 4.43
CA SER A 33 1.33 8.98 3.33
C SER A 33 0.78 7.57 3.07
N THR A 34 0.49 6.79 4.12
CA THR A 34 -0.12 5.47 3.99
C THR A 34 -1.54 5.54 3.40
N ILE A 35 -2.36 6.51 3.82
CA ILE A 35 -3.70 6.69 3.23
C ILE A 35 -3.59 7.07 1.75
N ARG A 36 -2.66 7.97 1.41
CA ARG A 36 -2.39 8.35 0.01
C ARG A 36 -1.96 7.15 -0.83
N GLN A 37 -1.11 6.29 -0.29
CA GLN A 37 -0.68 5.05 -0.94
C GLN A 37 -1.86 4.09 -1.19
N ILE A 38 -2.72 3.87 -0.19
CA ILE A 38 -3.92 3.02 -0.34
C ILE A 38 -4.84 3.60 -1.42
N ARG A 39 -5.04 4.91 -1.44
CA ARG A 39 -5.83 5.58 -2.47
C ARG A 39 -5.26 5.33 -3.86
N THR A 40 -3.96 5.47 -4.05
CA THR A 40 -3.31 5.16 -5.33
C THR A 40 -3.49 3.68 -5.71
N MET A 41 -3.37 2.74 -4.77
CA MET A 41 -3.62 1.32 -5.04
C MET A 41 -5.05 1.04 -5.51
N LEU A 42 -6.04 1.79 -5.01
CA LEU A 42 -7.43 1.72 -5.44
C LEU A 42 -7.63 2.34 -6.83
N GLU A 43 -7.05 3.53 -7.06
CA GLU A 43 -7.13 4.23 -8.36
C GLU A 43 -6.48 3.43 -9.50
N THR A 44 -5.44 2.64 -9.20
CA THR A 44 -4.74 1.83 -10.20
C THR A 44 -5.23 0.39 -10.30
N ASP A 45 -6.17 -0.05 -9.46
CA ASP A 45 -6.70 -1.43 -9.45
C ASP A 45 -5.60 -2.51 -9.34
N VAL A 46 -4.50 -2.20 -8.62
CA VAL A 46 -3.30 -3.06 -8.59
C VAL A 46 -3.57 -4.46 -8.05
N VAL A 47 -4.52 -4.59 -7.12
CA VAL A 47 -4.88 -5.89 -6.52
C VAL A 47 -5.54 -6.80 -7.54
N ALA A 48 -6.49 -6.28 -8.34
CA ALA A 48 -7.13 -7.11 -9.35
C ALA A 48 -6.20 -7.39 -10.52
N GLN A 49 -5.33 -6.44 -10.89
CA GLN A 49 -4.26 -6.70 -11.88
C GLN A 49 -3.34 -7.84 -11.44
N THR A 50 -2.88 -7.79 -10.18
CA THR A 50 -2.03 -8.85 -9.61
C THR A 50 -2.77 -10.18 -9.57
N ALA A 51 -4.06 -10.18 -9.18
CA ALA A 51 -4.86 -11.40 -9.15
C ALA A 51 -5.02 -12.02 -10.55
N ARG A 52 -5.26 -11.21 -11.59
CA ARG A 52 -5.34 -11.66 -12.99
C ARG A 52 -4.02 -12.26 -13.49
N GLU A 53 -2.90 -11.60 -13.20
CA GLU A 53 -1.57 -12.07 -13.62
C GLU A 53 -1.25 -13.46 -13.06
N PHE A 54 -1.64 -13.73 -11.81
CA PHE A 54 -1.33 -14.98 -11.13
C PHE A 54 -2.47 -16.02 -11.17
N SER A 55 -3.62 -15.73 -11.80
CA SER A 55 -4.72 -16.69 -11.94
C SER A 55 -4.53 -17.69 -13.10
N GLY A 56 -3.52 -17.49 -13.96
CA GLY A 56 -3.19 -18.44 -15.03
C GLY A 56 -4.20 -18.51 -16.17
N GLU A 57 -5.04 -17.46 -16.31
CA GLU A 57 -5.88 -17.22 -17.50
C GLU A 57 -5.15 -16.35 -18.52
#